data_AF-A0A950GA00-F1
#
_entry.id   AF-A0A950GA00-F1
#
_cell.length_a   1.000
_cell.length_b   1.000
_cell.length_c   1.000
_cell.angle_alpha   90.00
_cell.angle_beta   90.00
_cell.angle_gamma   90.00
#
_symmetry.space_group_name_H-M   'P 1'
#
loop_
_entity.id
_entity.type
_entity.pdbx_description
1 polymer ?
#
loop_
_entity_poly.entity_id
_entity_poly.type
_entity_poly.pdbx_seq_one_letter_code
_entity_poly.pdbx_strand_id
1 'polypeptide(L)' 'MKRAIVLALAAAPLVVGLAACHQEGPAEKAGANLDKAGQNIGDALNPPKGPAQSAGRSIDRALGQ' A
#
# COMPACT_ATOMS: atom_id res chain seq x y z
N MET A 1 -22.21 -34.56 -13.68
CA MET A 1 -21.11 -33.78 -14.27
C MET A 1 -21.46 -32.30 -14.44
N LYS A 2 -22.53 -31.93 -15.16
CA LYS A 2 -22.89 -30.51 -15.42
C LYS A 2 -23.06 -29.65 -14.15
N ARG A 3 -23.66 -30.20 -13.08
CA ARG A 3 -23.85 -29.50 -11.80
C ARG A 3 -22.55 -29.20 -11.04
N ALA A 4 -21.55 -30.09 -11.13
CA ALA A 4 -20.25 -29.88 -10.50
C ALA A 4 -19.45 -28.77 -11.22
N ILE A 5 -19.59 -28.68 -12.55
CA ILE A 5 -18.96 -27.62 -13.36
C ILE A 5 -19.56 -26.24 -13.01
N VAL A 6 -20.87 -26.15 -12.85
CA VAL A 6 -21.55 -24.89 -12.46
C VAL A 6 -21.11 -24.43 -11.07
N LEU A 7 -20.98 -25.36 -10.11
CA LEU A 7 -20.49 -25.05 -8.75
C LEU A 7 -19.04 -24.60 -8.76
N ALA A 8 -18.17 -25.23 -9.55
CA ALA A 8 -16.78 -24.83 -9.69
C ALA A 8 -16.63 -23.45 -10.33
N LEU A 9 -17.44 -23.12 -11.35
CA LEU A 9 -17.45 -21.80 -11.97
C LEU A 9 -17.91 -20.70 -11.01
N ALA A 10 -18.90 -21.00 -10.17
CA ALA A 10 -19.43 -20.06 -9.18
C ALA A 10 -18.44 -19.79 -8.02
N ALA A 11 -17.58 -20.75 -7.70
CA ALA A 11 -16.60 -20.63 -6.62
C ALA A 11 -15.29 -19.92 -7.05
N ALA A 12 -14.97 -19.89 -8.35
CA ALA A 12 -13.77 -19.26 -8.89
C ALA A 12 -13.58 -17.77 -8.50
N PRO A 13 -14.59 -16.87 -8.60
CA PRO A 13 -14.40 -15.46 -8.25
C PRO A 13 -14.12 -15.24 -6.75
N LEU A 14 -14.61 -16.12 -5.87
CA LEU A 14 -14.34 -16.03 -4.44
C LEU A 14 -12.86 -16.29 -4.13
N VAL A 15 -12.26 -17.29 -4.78
CA VAL A 15 -10.84 -17.63 -4.59
C VAL A 15 -9.93 -16.53 -5.16
N VAL A 16 -10.28 -15.97 -6.32
CA VAL A 16 -9.53 -14.86 -6.93
C VAL A 16 -9.64 -13.57 -6.12
N GLY A 17 -10.82 -13.28 -5.56
CA GLY A 17 -11.04 -12.12 -4.69
C GLY A 17 -10.19 -12.16 -3.43
N LEU A 18 -10.06 -13.33 -2.78
CA LEU A 18 -9.21 -13.49 -1.59
C LEU A 18 -7.71 -13.32 -1.89
N ALA A 19 -7.24 -13.78 -3.06
CA ALA A 19 -5.84 -13.59 -3.47
C ALA A 19 -5.51 -12.11 -3.74
N ALA A 20 -6.49 -11.31 -4.14
CA ALA A 20 -6.33 -9.88 -4.38
C ALA A 20 -6.27 -9.04 -3.10
N CYS A 21 -6.77 -9.53 -1.96
CA CYS A 21 -6.75 -8.80 -0.69
C CYS A 21 -5.35 -8.67 -0.05
N HIS A 22 -4.35 -9.42 -0.52
CA HIS A 22 -3.01 -9.40 0.08
C HIS A 22 -2.01 -8.51 -0.68
N GLN A 23 -2.39 -7.99 -1.85
CA GLN A 23 -1.51 -7.17 -2.68
C GLN A 23 -2.01 -5.73 -2.66
N GLU A 24 -1.10 -4.78 -2.37
CA GLU A 24 -1.39 -3.34 -2.45
C GLU A 24 -2.05 -3.02 -3.79
N GLY A 25 -3.26 -2.47 -3.71
CA GLY A 25 -4.03 -2.11 -4.90
C GLY A 25 -3.36 -0.98 -5.68
N PRO A 26 -3.70 -0.81 -6.97
CA PRO A 26 -3.21 0.31 -7.77
C PRO A 26 -3.53 1.68 -7.15
N ALA A 27 -4.66 1.80 -6.45
CA ALA A 27 -5.01 3.01 -5.71
C ALA A 27 -4.13 3.23 -4.48
N GLU A 28 -3.80 2.18 -3.72
CA GLU A 28 -2.90 2.27 -2.56
C GLU A 28 -1.48 2.65 -2.99
N LYS A 29 -0.97 2.06 -4.08
CA LYS A 29 0.33 2.42 -4.65
C LYS A 29 0.38 3.87 -5.13
N ALA A 30 -0.71 4.34 -5.75
CA ALA A 30 -0.82 5.74 -6.16
C ALA A 30 -0.83 6.67 -4.93
N GLY A 31 -1.61 6.33 -3.90
CA GLY A 31 -1.62 7.06 -2.62
C GLY A 31 -0.24 7.12 -1.97
N ALA A 32 0.46 5.99 -1.88
CA ALA A 32 1.81 5.91 -1.31
C ALA A 32 2.83 6.76 -2.08
N ASN A 33 2.72 6.84 -3.41
CA ASN A 33 3.59 7.70 -4.20
C ASN A 33 3.29 9.19 -4.01
N LEU A 34 2.00 9.56 -3.89
CA LEU A 34 1.57 10.93 -3.62
C LEU A 34 2.02 11.38 -2.23
N ASP A 35 1.88 10.53 -1.22
CA ASP A 35 2.32 10.79 0.14
C ASP A 35 3.85 11.01 0.20
N LYS A 36 4.64 10.13 -0.43
CA LYS A 36 6.09 10.30 -0.56
C LYS A 36 6.47 11.61 -1.26
N ALA A 37 5.75 11.99 -2.31
CA ALA A 37 5.99 13.26 -3.00
C ALA A 37 5.70 14.45 -2.08
N GLY A 38 4.60 14.41 -1.33
CA GLY A 38 4.24 15.42 -0.33
C GLY A 38 5.31 15.56 0.77
N GLN A 39 5.77 14.43 1.31
CA GLN A 39 6.85 14.42 2.31
C GLN A 39 8.15 15.00 1.76
N ASN A 40 8.56 14.64 0.54
CA ASN A 40 9.79 15.17 -0.07
C ASN A 40 9.72 16.69 -0.29
N ILE A 41 8.56 17.20 -0.73
CA ILE A 41 8.35 18.64 -0.89
C ILE A 41 8.37 19.33 0.48
N GLY A 42 7.71 18.75 1.48
CA GLY A 42 7.72 19.25 2.86
C GLY A 42 9.13 19.27 3.46
N ASP A 43 9.92 18.23 3.25
CA ASP A 43 11.31 18.13 3.68
C ASP A 43 12.21 19.14 2.95
N ALA A 44 11.94 19.43 1.67
CA ALA A 44 12.67 20.46 0.93
C ALA A 44 12.36 21.88 1.43
N LEU A 45 11.10 22.16 1.78
CA LEU A 45 10.67 23.45 2.31
C LEU A 45 11.01 23.63 3.80
N ASN A 46 11.02 22.54 4.57
CA ASN A 46 11.30 22.51 6.00
C ASN A 46 12.19 21.31 6.36
N PRO A 47 13.50 21.41 6.06
CA PRO A 47 14.43 20.33 6.30
C PRO A 47 14.55 20.01 7.80
N PRO A 48 14.89 18.76 8.16
CA PRO A 48 15.16 18.40 9.54
C PRO A 48 16.29 19.28 10.10
N LYS A 49 16.02 19.90 11.26
CA LYS A 49 16.95 20.84 11.91
C LYS A 49 18.10 20.15 12.64
N GLY A 50 18.12 18.82 12.66
CA GLY A 50 19.18 18.05 13.32
C GLY A 50 19.04 16.54 13.14
N PRO A 51 20.07 15.77 13.57
CA PRO A 51 20.17 14.33 13.34
C PRO A 51 19.05 13.54 14.04
N ALA A 52 18.59 13.99 15.21
CA ALA A 52 17.46 13.37 15.91
C ALA A 52 16.14 13.48 15.13
N GLN A 53 15.87 14.63 14.49
CA GLN A 53 14.68 14.81 13.65
C GLN A 53 14.76 14.01 12.34
N SER A 54 15.96 13.87 11.78
CA SER A 54 16.18 13.03 10.59
C SER A 54 15.99 11.54 10.89
N ALA A 55 16.53 11.08 12.03
CA ALA A 55 16.33 9.72 12.52
C ALA A 55 14.85 9.43 12.81
N GLY A 56 14.17 10.33 13.54
CA GLY A 56 12.72 10.24 13.79
C GLY A 56 11.90 10.08 12.50
N ARG A 57 12.12 10.96 11.51
CA ARG A 57 11.46 10.87 10.19
C ARG A 57 11.74 9.55 9.47
N SER A 58 12.95 9.01 9.62
CA SER A 58 13.31 7.73 8.99
C SER A 58 12.62 6.55 9.67
N ILE A 59 12.42 6.62 10.98
CA ILE A 59 11.69 5.62 11.77
C ILE A 59 10.21 5.68 11.41
N ASP A 60 9.59 6.87 11.34
CA ASP A 60 8.19 7.02 10.95
C ASP A 60 7.93 6.43 9.55
N ARG A 61 8.81 6.70 8.58
CA ARG A 61 8.73 6.09 7.25
C ARG A 61 8.87 4.57 7.24
N ALA A 62 9.69 4.01 8.13
CA ALA A 62 9.87 2.57 8.25
C ALA A 62 8.67 1.89 8.93
N LEU A 63 7.97 2.61 9.80
CA LEU A 63 6.79 2.12 10.51
C LEU A 63 5.48 2.40 9.76
N GLY A 64 5.51 3.23 8.72
CA GLY A 64 4.34 3.52 7.89
C GLY A 64 3.23 4.27 8.62
N GLN A 65 3.59 5.07 9.63
CA GLN A 65 2.68 5.90 10.41
C GLN A 65 2.57 7.31 9.83
#